data_AF-A0A844M6M2-F1
#
_entry.id   AF-A0A844M6M2-F1
#
_cell.length_a   1.000
_cell.length_b   1.000
_cell.length_c   1.000
_cell.angle_alpha   90.00
_cell.angle_beta   90.00
_cell.angle_gamma   90.00
#
_symmetry.space_group_name_H-M   'P 1'
#
loop_
_entity.id
_entity.type
_entity.pdbx_description
1 polymer ?
#
loop_
_entity_poly.entity_id
_entity_poly.type
_entity_poly.pdbx_seq_one_letter_code
_entity_poly.pdbx_strand_id
1 'polypeptide(L)' 'MAETKSESSKSKEANTIILEFGRQKKNRIRDLREGRGRLFKKVARTISELQKAGEVGDSVQPVIVIVKQKRSSSKGLWD' A
#
# COMPACT_ATOMS: atom_id res chain seq x y z
N MET A 1 8.31 47.93 -9.41
CA MET A 1 8.14 46.79 -10.33
C MET A 1 8.23 45.53 -9.48
N ALA A 2 7.27 44.63 -9.67
CA ALA A 2 6.94 43.56 -8.74
C ALA A 2 8.03 42.48 -8.61
N GLU A 3 8.12 42.01 -7.38
CA GLU A 3 8.96 40.97 -6.80
C GLU A 3 8.72 39.59 -7.47
N THR A 4 9.75 39.01 -8.09
CA THR A 4 9.72 37.59 -8.49
C THR A 4 10.29 36.75 -7.35
N LYS A 5 9.35 36.31 -6.51
CA LYS A 5 9.51 35.38 -5.41
C LYS A 5 10.15 34.08 -5.92
N SER A 6 11.41 33.85 -5.53
CA SER A 6 12.06 32.56 -5.68
C SER A 6 11.28 31.53 -4.89
N GLU A 7 10.56 30.64 -5.58
CA GLU A 7 9.90 29.50 -4.95
C GLU A 7 10.96 28.53 -4.46
N SER A 8 11.30 28.74 -3.19
CA SER A 8 11.99 27.85 -2.28
C SER A 8 11.63 26.39 -2.56
N SER A 9 12.66 25.60 -2.83
CA SER A 9 12.65 24.15 -2.91
C SER A 9 12.05 23.56 -1.62
N LYS A 10 10.72 23.39 -1.58
CA LYS A 10 10.09 22.49 -0.61
C LYS A 10 10.61 21.10 -0.93
N SER A 11 11.46 20.57 -0.06
CA SER A 11 11.70 19.13 0.04
C SER A 11 10.34 18.45 -0.04
N LYS A 12 10.09 17.67 -1.10
CA LYS A 12 8.86 16.86 -1.20
C LYS A 12 8.84 15.99 0.05
N GLU A 13 8.06 16.37 1.05
CA GLU A 13 7.80 15.55 2.22
C GLU A 13 7.34 14.20 1.66
N ALA A 14 8.02 13.13 2.03
CA ALA A 14 7.73 11.80 1.55
C ALA A 14 6.30 11.44 1.94
N ASN A 15 5.34 11.68 1.04
CA ASN A 15 3.92 11.38 1.21
C ASN A 15 3.76 9.86 1.31
N THR A 16 3.93 9.35 2.52
CA THR A 16 3.87 7.93 2.85
C THR A 16 2.42 7.47 2.75
N ILE A 17 2.16 6.47 1.92
CA ILE A 17 0.82 5.87 1.83
C ILE A 17 0.75 4.66 2.76
N ILE A 18 -0.17 4.70 3.71
CA ILE A 18 -0.47 3.55 4.57
C ILE A 18 -1.75 2.88 4.05
N LEU A 19 -1.63 1.63 3.62
CA LEU A 19 -2.75 0.81 3.18
C LEU A 19 -3.02 -0.29 4.21
N GLU A 20 -4.14 -0.17 4.93
CA GLU A 20 -4.58 -1.21 5.85
C GLU A 20 -5.51 -2.21 5.15
N PHE A 21 -5.17 -3.49 5.23
CA PHE A 21 -6.02 -4.58 4.78
C PHE A 21 -6.48 -5.42 5.96
N GLY A 22 -7.77 -5.73 5.97
CA GLY A 22 -8.36 -6.67 6.93
C GLY A 22 -7.70 -8.06 6.87
N ARG A 23 -8.10 -8.94 7.80
CA ARG A 23 -7.39 -10.19 8.06
C ARG A 23 -7.21 -11.07 6.80
N GLN A 24 -6.01 -11.59 6.57
CA GLN A 24 -5.66 -12.45 5.42
C GLN A 24 -5.16 -13.84 5.84
N LYS A 25 -5.38 -14.84 4.99
CA LYS A 25 -4.81 -16.19 5.17
C LYS A 25 -3.28 -16.14 4.99
N LYS A 26 -2.54 -17.01 5.69
CA LYS A 26 -1.07 -17.12 5.61
C LYS A 26 -0.56 -17.12 4.17
N ASN A 27 -1.15 -17.95 3.30
CA ASN A 27 -0.71 -18.06 1.90
C ASN A 27 -0.87 -16.73 1.15
N ARG A 28 -1.93 -15.95 1.40
CA ARG A 28 -2.10 -14.64 0.74
C ARG A 28 -1.08 -13.61 1.19
N ILE A 29 -0.66 -13.66 2.45
CA ILE A 29 0.39 -12.78 2.97
C ILE A 29 1.73 -13.18 2.35
N ARG A 30 2.01 -14.48 2.24
CA ARG A 30 3.20 -14.98 1.53
C ARG A 30 3.20 -14.53 0.07
N ASP A 31 2.10 -14.73 -0.65
CA ASP A 31 2.00 -14.34 -2.05
C ASP A 31 2.21 -12.83 -2.22
N LEU A 32 1.66 -12.00 -1.32
CA LEU A 32 1.91 -10.55 -1.32
C LEU A 32 3.39 -10.22 -1.17
N ARG A 33 4.11 -10.87 -0.23
CA ARG A 33 5.55 -10.68 -0.03
C ARG A 33 6.38 -11.08 -1.26
N GLU A 34 5.89 -12.03 -2.04
CA GLU A 34 6.52 -12.52 -3.26
C GLU A 34 6.09 -11.72 -4.51
N GLY A 35 5.34 -10.63 -4.35
CA GLY A 35 4.89 -9.80 -5.48
C GLY A 35 3.82 -10.47 -6.35
N ARG A 36 3.08 -11.44 -5.82
CA ARG A 36 2.10 -12.24 -6.58
C ARG A 36 0.77 -12.43 -5.85
N GLY A 37 -0.15 -13.09 -6.53
CA GLY A 37 -1.45 -13.46 -5.97
C GLY A 37 -2.44 -12.30 -5.83
N ARG A 38 -3.62 -12.62 -5.30
CA ARG A 38 -4.78 -11.71 -5.30
C ARG A 38 -4.60 -10.50 -4.39
N LEU A 39 -3.88 -10.64 -3.27
CA LEU A 39 -3.65 -9.54 -2.34
C LEU A 39 -2.72 -8.48 -2.96
N PHE A 40 -1.65 -8.90 -3.63
CA PHE A 40 -0.79 -8.01 -4.41
C PHE A 40 -1.56 -7.25 -5.48
N LYS A 41 -2.35 -7.96 -6.31
CA LYS A 41 -3.20 -7.32 -7.34
C LYS A 41 -4.14 -6.28 -6.75
N LYS A 42 -4.66 -6.51 -5.54
CA LYS A 42 -5.51 -5.55 -4.84
C LYS A 42 -4.73 -4.31 -4.43
N VAL A 43 -3.56 -4.48 -3.83
CA VAL A 43 -2.65 -3.36 -3.46
C VAL A 43 -2.30 -2.53 -4.69
N ALA A 44 -1.83 -3.17 -5.77
CA ALA A 44 -1.45 -2.48 -7.01
C ALA A 44 -2.63 -1.69 -7.61
N ARG A 45 -3.83 -2.28 -7.59
CA ARG A 45 -5.04 -1.58 -8.05
C ARG A 45 -5.35 -0.35 -7.19
N THR A 46 -5.29 -0.48 -5.87
CA THR A 46 -5.54 0.66 -4.97
C THR A 46 -4.53 1.78 -5.20
N ILE A 47 -3.24 1.48 -5.37
CA ILE A 47 -2.22 2.48 -5.71
C ILE A 47 -2.55 3.16 -7.04
N SER A 48 -2.92 2.39 -8.07
CA SER A 48 -3.28 2.94 -9.38
C SER A 48 -4.52 3.84 -9.32
N GLU A 49 -5.51 3.49 -8.49
CA GLU A 49 -6.70 4.34 -8.28
C GLU A 49 -6.35 5.65 -7.59
N LEU A 50 -5.46 5.61 -6.57
CA LEU A 50 -4.97 6.81 -5.89
C LEU A 50 -4.15 7.72 -6.83
N GLN A 51 -3.33 7.13 -7.69
CA GLN A 51 -2.60 7.87 -8.73
C GLN A 51 -3.56 8.56 -9.71
N LYS A 52 -4.58 7.85 -10.19
CA LYS A 52 -5.60 8.41 -11.10
C LYS A 52 -6.40 9.53 -10.45
N ALA A 53 -6.65 9.46 -9.15
CA ALA A 53 -7.33 10.51 -8.40
C ALA A 53 -6.45 11.76 -8.17
N GLY A 54 -5.14 11.69 -8.49
CA GLY A 54 -4.21 12.78 -8.24
C GLY A 54 -3.81 12.93 -6.77
N GLU A 55 -4.23 12.00 -5.89
CA GLU A 55 -3.87 12.00 -4.47
C GLU A 55 -2.40 11.58 -4.24
N VAL A 56 -1.80 10.93 -5.24
CA VAL A 56 -0.49 10.31 -5.19
C VAL A 56 0.29 10.68 -6.44
N GLY A 57 1.40 11.40 -6.28
CA GLY A 57 2.30 11.72 -7.40
C GLY A 57 3.04 10.50 -7.95
N ASP A 58 3.55 10.61 -9.17
CA ASP A 58 4.24 9.49 -9.87
C ASP A 58 5.46 8.93 -9.13
N SER A 59 6.07 9.71 -8.23
CA SER A 59 7.26 9.34 -7.46
C SER A 59 6.97 8.95 -6.00
N VAL A 60 5.74 8.56 -5.66
CA VAL A 60 5.40 8.27 -4.26
C VAL A 60 6.13 7.04 -3.74
N GLN A 61 7.00 7.30 -2.77
CA GLN A 61 7.65 6.33 -1.92
C GLN A 61 7.74 6.94 -0.51
N PRO A 62 7.45 6.19 0.58
CA PRO A 62 7.16 4.75 0.67
C PRO A 62 5.66 4.37 0.73
N VAL A 63 5.32 3.12 0.35
CA VAL A 63 4.00 2.50 0.57
C VAL A 63 4.10 1.43 1.66
N ILE A 64 3.35 1.59 2.74
CA ILE A 64 3.31 0.66 3.87
C ILE A 64 1.99 -0.13 3.79
N VAL A 65 2.09 -1.46 3.67
CA VAL A 65 0.93 -2.34 3.63
C VAL A 65 0.81 -3.09 4.97
N ILE A 66 -0.22 -2.76 5.74
CA ILE A 66 -0.50 -3.40 7.04
C ILE A 66 -1.53 -4.51 6.84
N VAL A 67 -1.15 -5.75 7.18
CA VAL A 67 -2.03 -6.93 7.08
C VAL A 67 -2.03 -7.71 8.40
N LYS A 68 -3.22 -8.18 8.82
CA LYS A 68 -3.34 -9.07 9.98
C LYS A 68 -3.51 -10.52 9.53
N GLN A 69 -2.71 -11.45 10.04
CA GLN A 69 -2.91 -12.87 9.74
C GLN A 69 -4.16 -13.41 10.44
N LYS A 70 -4.99 -14.16 9.70
CA LYS A 70 -6.08 -14.96 10.27
C LYS A 70 -5.48 -16.12 11.08
N ARG A 71 -5.99 -16.32 12.31
CA ARG A 71 -5.70 -17.54 13.08
C ARG A 71 -6.18 -18.75 12.27
N SER A 72 -5.33 -19.76 12.12
CA SER A 72 -5.74 -21.02 11.51
C SER A 72 -6.69 -21.71 12.48
N SER A 73 -7.95 -21.91 12.10
CA SER A 73 -8.81 -22.86 12.81
C SER A 73 -8.39 -24.25 12.38
N SER A 74 -7.40 -24.83 13.04
CA SER A 74 -7.22 -26.29 13.04
C SER A 74 -8.39 -26.88 13.84
N LYS A 75 -9.60 -26.86 13.27
CA LYS A 75 -10.67 -27.73 13.74
C LYS A 75 -10.27 -29.12 13.23
N GLY A 76 -10.09 -30.03 14.18
CA GLY A 76 -9.39 -31.30 14.02
C GLY A 76 -9.82 -32.05 12.77
N LEU A 77 -8.82 -32.55 12.05
CA LEU A 77 -8.96 -33.61 11.06
C LEU A 77 -8.87 -34.97 11.78
N TRP A 78 -9.57 -35.08 12.90
CA TRP A 78 -9.69 -36.26 13.74
C TRP A 78 -11.13 -36.31 14.24
N ASP A 79 -12.00 -36.88 13.41
CA ASP A 79 -13.18 -37.65 13.80
C ASP A 79 -13.25 -38.83 12.81
#